data_AF-A0A843A7F1-F1
#
_entry.id   AF-A0A843A7F1-F1
#
_cell.length_a   1.000
_cell.length_b   1.000
_cell.length_c   1.000
_cell.angle_alpha   90.00
_cell.angle_beta   90.00
_cell.angle_gamma   90.00
#
_symmetry.space_group_name_H-M   'P 1'
#
loop_
_entity.id
_entity.type
_entity.pdbx_description
1 polymer ?
#
loop_
_entity_poly.entity_id
_entity_poly.type
_entity_poly.pdbx_seq_one_letter_code
_entity_poly.pdbx_strand_id
1 'polypeptide(L)'
;MHVSLLYRLFRKLGILRGEDNPYYGVSIPRKARFPFSLLEFSGILPLFLARFFKRLISDYLVCDRGALDFAIWVSATLNYPEFLRSLLGKFSLSLASREKPILLTAPPDILMARSKTPRAFLYREHVFYEILGKYFSRCVIDTSELSPIEVVARVLKCVGN
;
A
#
# COMPACT_ATOMS: atom_id res chain seq x y z
N MET A 1 -11.56 3.94 -9.58
CA MET A 1 -11.88 3.91 -11.03
C MET A 1 -11.45 5.19 -11.77
N HIS A 2 -11.62 6.39 -11.19
CA HIS A 2 -11.27 7.65 -11.88
C HIS A 2 -9.75 7.91 -11.94
N VAL A 3 -8.99 7.61 -10.88
CA VAL A 3 -7.53 7.85 -10.84
C VAL A 3 -6.77 7.04 -11.90
N SER A 4 -7.12 5.76 -12.05
CA SER A 4 -6.49 4.85 -13.03
C SER A 4 -6.75 5.27 -14.48
N LEU A 5 -7.93 5.83 -14.78
CA LEU A 5 -8.24 6.40 -16.09
C LEU A 5 -7.37 7.63 -16.37
N LEU A 6 -7.18 8.49 -15.37
CA LEU A 6 -6.36 9.70 -15.51
C LEU A 6 -4.89 9.37 -15.79
N TYR A 7 -4.31 8.40 -15.08
CA TYR A 7 -2.94 7.96 -15.37
C TYR A 7 -2.79 7.37 -16.78
N ARG A 8 -3.77 6.56 -17.22
CA ARG A 8 -3.77 6.02 -18.59
C ARG A 8 -3.86 7.13 -19.63
N LEU A 9 -4.63 8.18 -19.37
CA LEU A 9 -4.72 9.35 -20.25
C LEU A 9 -3.38 10.08 -20.33
N PHE A 10 -2.76 10.40 -19.19
CA PHE A 10 -1.46 11.08 -19.19
C PHE A 10 -0.34 10.27 -19.84
N ARG A 11 -0.36 8.93 -19.68
CA ARG A 11 0.58 8.04 -20.38
C ARG A 11 0.36 8.09 -21.90
N LYS A 12 -0.89 8.03 -22.36
CA LYS A 12 -1.24 8.12 -23.78
C LYS A 12 -0.81 9.45 -24.40
N LEU A 13 -1.02 10.54 -23.67
CA LEU A 13 -0.58 11.88 -24.09
C LEU A 13 0.95 12.06 -24.05
N GLY A 14 1.69 11.09 -23.50
CA GLY A 14 3.16 11.13 -23.42
C GLY A 14 3.73 12.10 -22.39
N ILE A 15 2.88 12.87 -21.70
CA ILE A 15 3.26 13.99 -20.84
C ILE A 15 4.05 13.52 -19.59
N LEU A 16 3.69 12.36 -19.05
CA LEU A 16 4.19 11.89 -17.75
C LEU A 16 4.88 10.53 -17.85
N ARG A 17 5.47 10.15 -19.00
CA ARG A 17 6.13 8.83 -19.13
C ARG A 17 7.30 8.71 -18.15
N GLY A 18 7.41 7.54 -17.52
CA GLY A 18 8.52 7.22 -16.63
C GLY A 18 8.33 5.91 -15.87
N GLU A 19 9.26 5.61 -14.97
CA GLU A 19 9.38 4.30 -14.30
C GLU A 19 8.95 4.32 -12.83
N ASP A 20 8.60 5.49 -12.28
CA ASP A 20 8.27 5.59 -10.85
C ASP A 20 7.02 4.80 -10.50
N ASN A 21 5.97 4.88 -11.30
CA ASN A 21 4.77 4.07 -11.16
C ASN A 21 4.71 3.02 -12.29
N PRO A 22 5.15 1.77 -12.04
CA PRO A 22 5.23 0.74 -13.07
C PRO A 22 3.84 0.25 -13.54
N TYR A 23 2.80 0.43 -12.72
CA TYR A 23 1.44 0.02 -13.06
C TYR A 23 0.84 0.84 -14.20
N TYR A 24 1.24 2.12 -14.29
CA TYR A 24 0.79 3.00 -15.35
C TYR A 24 1.90 3.44 -16.30
N GLY A 25 3.18 3.17 -15.98
CA GLY A 25 4.33 3.59 -16.77
C GLY A 25 4.50 5.11 -16.78
N VAL A 26 4.35 5.73 -15.60
CA VAL A 26 4.38 7.18 -15.44
C VAL A 26 5.30 7.62 -14.30
N SER A 27 5.89 8.80 -14.45
CA SER A 27 6.63 9.52 -13.42
C SER A 27 6.04 10.90 -13.22
N ILE A 28 5.67 11.21 -11.97
CA ILE A 28 5.03 12.48 -11.61
C ILE A 28 6.10 13.51 -11.21
N PRO A 29 6.15 14.68 -11.87
CA PRO A 29 7.07 15.76 -11.51
C PRO A 29 6.95 16.17 -10.05
N ARG A 30 8.06 16.56 -9.42
CA ARG A 30 8.10 16.90 -7.98
C ARG A 30 6.99 17.85 -7.53
N LYS A 31 6.74 18.91 -8.31
CA LYS A 31 5.71 19.92 -8.02
C LYS A 31 4.27 19.38 -8.08
N ALA A 32 4.04 18.28 -8.81
CA ALA A 32 2.73 17.67 -8.99
C ALA A 32 2.46 16.49 -8.03
N ARG A 33 3.45 16.04 -7.26
CA ARG A 33 3.30 14.88 -6.35
C ARG A 33 2.22 15.09 -5.30
N PHE A 34 2.13 16.28 -4.70
CA PHE A 34 1.09 16.59 -3.73
C PHE A 34 -0.34 16.56 -4.34
N PRO A 35 -0.62 17.26 -5.45
CA PRO A 35 -1.90 17.11 -6.16
C PRO A 35 -2.27 15.66 -6.51
N PHE A 36 -1.31 14.88 -6.98
CA PHE A 36 -1.55 13.46 -7.27
C PHE A 36 -1.82 12.64 -6.01
N SER A 37 -1.16 12.95 -4.88
CA SER A 37 -1.48 12.29 -3.60
C SER A 37 -2.90 12.58 -3.11
N LEU A 38 -3.42 13.79 -3.35
CA LEU A 38 -4.83 14.13 -3.06
C LEU A 38 -5.79 13.33 -3.94
N LEU A 39 -5.45 13.18 -5.23
CA LEU A 39 -6.24 12.39 -6.17
C LEU A 39 -6.27 10.90 -5.78
N GLU A 40 -5.13 10.33 -5.41
CA GLU A 40 -5.06 8.95 -4.90
C GLU A 40 -5.90 8.80 -3.62
N PHE A 41 -5.80 9.78 -2.71
CA PHE A 41 -6.56 9.79 -1.47
C PHE A 41 -8.07 9.87 -1.71
N SER A 42 -8.54 10.72 -2.62
CA SER A 42 -9.96 10.79 -2.97
C SER A 42 -10.46 9.49 -3.62
N GLY A 43 -9.58 8.76 -4.32
CA GLY A 43 -9.85 7.44 -4.86
C GLY A 43 -10.12 6.36 -3.79
N ILE A 44 -9.38 6.40 -2.68
CA ILE A 44 -9.50 5.39 -1.61
C ILE A 44 -10.44 5.81 -0.47
N LEU A 45 -10.71 7.09 -0.31
CA LEU A 45 -11.57 7.61 0.77
C LEU A 45 -12.94 6.91 0.84
N PRO A 46 -13.65 6.64 -0.27
CA PRO A 46 -14.90 5.87 -0.22
C PRO A 46 -14.74 4.46 0.35
N LEU A 47 -13.60 3.81 0.09
CA LEU A 47 -13.31 2.48 0.64
C LEU A 47 -13.08 2.55 2.15
N PHE A 48 -12.34 3.55 2.64
CA PHE A 48 -12.15 3.75 4.08
C PHE A 48 -13.45 4.07 4.80
N LEU A 49 -14.30 4.92 4.22
CA LEU A 49 -15.62 5.21 4.76
C LEU A 49 -16.51 3.95 4.78
N ALA A 50 -16.53 3.18 3.69
CA ALA A 50 -17.30 1.93 3.65
C ALA A 50 -16.83 0.92 4.72
N ARG A 51 -15.51 0.78 4.93
CA ARG A 51 -14.94 -0.05 5.99
C ARG A 51 -15.32 0.46 7.37
N PHE A 52 -15.30 1.78 7.59
CA PHE A 52 -15.74 2.38 8.85
C PHE A 52 -17.19 2.04 9.17
N PHE A 53 -18.12 2.22 8.23
CA PHE A 53 -19.53 1.87 8.44
C PHE A 53 -19.73 0.37 8.63
N LYS A 54 -19.05 -0.49 7.85
CA LYS A 54 -19.12 -1.95 8.02
C LYS A 54 -18.65 -2.40 9.41
N ARG A 55 -17.62 -1.75 9.96
CA ARG A 55 -17.13 -2.03 11.31
C ARG A 55 -18.15 -1.71 12.39
N LEU A 56 -19.09 -0.80 12.16
CA LEU A 56 -20.14 -0.47 13.14
C LEU A 56 -21.21 -1.56 13.26
N ILE A 57 -21.34 -2.42 12.24
CA ILE A 57 -22.41 -3.43 12.15
C ILE A 57 -21.90 -4.88 12.15
N SER A 58 -20.58 -5.08 12.14
CA SER A 58 -19.96 -6.40 12.05
C SER A 58 -19.07 -6.64 13.26
N ASP A 59 -19.17 -7.83 13.86
CA ASP A 59 -18.29 -8.24 14.97
C ASP A 59 -16.82 -8.35 14.52
N TYR A 60 -16.61 -8.80 13.28
CA TYR A 60 -15.30 -8.95 12.67
C TYR A 60 -15.31 -8.44 11.23
N LEU A 61 -14.25 -7.73 10.84
CA LEU A 61 -14.04 -7.24 9.48
C LEU A 61 -12.64 -7.61 9.01
N VAL A 62 -12.55 -8.51 8.03
CA VAL A 62 -11.29 -8.86 7.37
C VAL A 62 -11.19 -8.07 6.06
N CYS A 63 -10.07 -7.42 5.85
CA CYS A 63 -9.80 -6.65 4.64
C CYS A 63 -8.45 -7.04 4.06
N ASP A 64 -8.41 -7.24 2.74
CA ASP A 64 -7.16 -7.25 2.01
C ASP A 64 -6.73 -5.78 1.77
N ARG A 65 -5.47 -5.48 2.14
CA ARG A 65 -4.86 -4.14 2.18
C ARG A 65 -5.55 -3.16 3.13
N GLY A 66 -4.86 -2.07 3.46
CA GLY A 66 -5.28 -1.11 4.49
C GLY A 66 -4.68 0.28 4.33
N ALA A 67 -4.84 1.10 5.35
CA ALA A 67 -4.30 2.46 5.37
C ALA A 67 -2.77 2.48 5.30
N LEU A 68 -2.11 1.45 5.84
CA LEU A 68 -0.65 1.27 5.73
C LEU A 68 -0.23 1.06 4.27
N ASP A 69 -0.86 0.11 3.58
CA ASP A 69 -0.62 -0.19 2.16
C ASP A 69 -0.83 1.06 1.30
N PHE A 70 -1.88 1.83 1.56
CA PHE A 70 -2.11 3.09 0.86
C PHE A 70 -0.98 4.11 1.07
N ALA A 71 -0.51 4.28 2.31
CA ALA A 71 0.57 5.23 2.60
C ALA A 71 1.88 4.84 1.89
N ILE A 72 2.17 3.53 1.88
CA ILE A 72 3.31 2.94 1.18
C ILE A 72 3.15 3.12 -0.33
N TRP A 73 1.99 2.79 -0.87
CA TRP A 73 1.65 2.90 -2.29
C TRP A 73 1.92 4.30 -2.82
N VAL A 74 1.39 5.33 -2.17
CA VAL A 74 1.58 6.73 -2.59
C VAL A 74 3.06 7.13 -2.51
N SER A 75 3.74 6.75 -1.44
CA SER A 75 5.15 7.08 -1.23
C SER A 75 6.05 6.42 -2.27
N ALA A 76 5.80 5.16 -2.61
CA ALA A 76 6.57 4.38 -3.58
C ALA A 76 6.26 4.79 -5.03
N THR A 77 4.97 4.88 -5.41
CA THR A 77 4.55 5.14 -6.80
C THR A 77 4.76 6.58 -7.25
N LEU A 78 4.68 7.55 -6.34
CA LEU A 78 5.00 8.95 -6.65
C LEU A 78 6.48 9.28 -6.38
N ASN A 79 7.24 8.31 -5.87
CA ASN A 79 8.62 8.51 -5.39
C ASN A 79 8.71 9.71 -4.43
N TYR A 80 7.77 9.76 -3.47
CA TYR A 80 7.47 10.91 -2.63
C TYR A 80 7.46 10.53 -1.13
N PRO A 81 8.62 10.22 -0.52
CA PRO A 81 8.68 9.82 0.90
C PRO A 81 8.18 10.90 1.86
N GLU A 82 8.26 12.18 1.49
CA GLU A 82 7.76 13.29 2.29
C GLU A 82 6.23 13.26 2.43
N PHE A 83 5.52 12.48 1.61
CA PHE A 83 4.10 12.20 1.77
C PHE A 83 3.78 11.75 3.20
N LEU A 84 4.61 10.91 3.81
CA LEU A 84 4.39 10.39 5.17
C LEU A 84 4.37 11.50 6.23
N ARG A 85 4.99 12.65 5.95
CA ARG A 85 4.99 13.83 6.83
C ARG A 85 3.83 14.80 6.55
N SER A 86 3.14 14.63 5.43
CA SER A 86 1.97 15.43 5.05
C SER A 86 0.75 15.10 5.93
N LEU A 87 -0.28 15.95 5.86
CA LEU A 87 -1.54 15.71 6.59
C LEU A 87 -2.19 14.38 6.19
N LEU A 88 -2.25 14.07 4.89
CA LEU A 88 -2.85 12.83 4.38
C LEU A 88 -2.03 11.61 4.81
N GLY A 89 -0.71 11.69 4.70
CA GLY A 89 0.18 10.59 5.14
C GLY A 89 0.04 10.31 6.63
N LYS A 90 0.07 11.35 7.47
CA LYS A 90 -0.16 11.22 8.92
C LYS A 90 -1.53 10.67 9.24
N PHE A 91 -2.57 11.09 8.51
CA PHE A 91 -3.91 10.53 8.66
C PHE A 91 -3.93 9.03 8.34
N SER A 92 -3.34 8.62 7.20
CA SER A 92 -3.26 7.22 6.79
C SER A 92 -2.48 6.37 7.81
N LEU A 93 -1.36 6.87 8.33
CA LEU A 93 -0.59 6.18 9.37
C LEU A 93 -1.36 6.09 10.70
N SER A 94 -2.07 7.14 11.09
CA SER A 94 -2.94 7.12 12.28
C SER A 94 -4.06 6.08 12.14
N LEU A 95 -4.66 5.97 10.95
CA LEU A 95 -5.64 4.94 10.66
C LEU A 95 -5.01 3.54 10.69
N ALA A 96 -3.81 3.37 10.13
CA ALA A 96 -3.07 2.11 10.17
C ALA A 96 -2.81 1.63 11.60
N SER A 97 -2.42 2.53 12.52
CA SER A 97 -2.24 2.19 13.95
C SER A 97 -3.52 1.65 14.60
N ARG A 98 -4.69 2.05 14.11
CA ARG A 98 -5.99 1.56 14.59
C ARG A 98 -6.40 0.25 13.92
N GLU A 99 -6.07 0.08 12.65
CA GLU A 99 -6.34 -1.15 11.89
C GLU A 99 -5.46 -2.32 12.38
N LYS A 100 -4.25 -2.04 12.89
CA LYS A 100 -3.28 -3.05 13.35
C LYS A 100 -3.09 -4.18 12.31
N PRO A 101 -2.67 -3.85 11.08
CA PRO A 101 -2.60 -4.83 9.99
C PRO A 101 -1.64 -5.99 10.29
N ILE A 102 -1.89 -7.15 9.69
CA ILE A 102 -0.93 -8.25 9.67
C ILE A 102 -0.12 -8.14 8.39
N LEU A 103 1.20 -8.00 8.51
CA LEU A 103 2.08 -7.92 7.35
C LEU A 103 2.52 -9.31 6.93
N LEU A 104 2.14 -9.70 5.71
CA LEU A 104 2.70 -10.87 5.04
C LEU A 104 3.87 -10.42 4.19
N THR A 105 5.04 -11.03 4.39
CA THR A 105 6.28 -10.65 3.69
C THR A 105 7.06 -11.88 3.23
N ALA A 106 8.09 -11.64 2.43
CA ALA A 106 9.14 -12.58 2.06
C ALA A 106 10.39 -11.77 1.63
N PRO A 107 11.57 -12.37 1.58
CA PRO A 107 12.77 -11.78 0.99
C PRO A 107 12.52 -11.26 -0.45
N PRO A 108 13.21 -10.17 -0.87
CA PRO A 108 13.00 -9.56 -2.18
C PRO A 108 13.14 -10.51 -3.36
N ASP A 109 14.04 -11.48 -3.32
CA ASP A 109 14.25 -12.50 -4.36
C ASP A 109 13.02 -13.40 -4.53
N ILE A 110 12.41 -13.84 -3.43
CA ILE A 110 11.17 -14.62 -3.45
C ILE A 110 9.99 -13.76 -3.93
N LEU A 111 9.89 -12.51 -3.46
CA LEU A 111 8.86 -11.58 -3.92
C LEU A 111 8.98 -11.30 -5.42
N MET A 112 10.20 -11.16 -5.94
CA MET A 112 10.47 -10.99 -7.35
C MET A 112 10.06 -12.21 -8.17
N ALA A 113 10.31 -13.43 -7.67
CA ALA A 113 9.87 -14.65 -8.35
C ALA A 113 8.34 -14.76 -8.43
N ARG A 114 7.63 -14.19 -7.44
CA ARG A 114 6.15 -14.17 -7.36
C ARG A 114 5.51 -12.98 -8.08
N SER A 115 6.30 -11.98 -8.47
CA SER A 115 5.80 -10.69 -8.98
C SER A 115 6.27 -10.40 -10.40
N LYS A 116 5.41 -9.76 -11.19
CA LYS A 116 5.78 -9.21 -12.51
C LYS A 116 6.26 -7.75 -12.42
N THR A 117 6.36 -7.20 -11.21
CA THR A 117 6.72 -5.81 -10.98
C THR A 117 8.22 -5.58 -11.22
N PRO A 118 8.63 -4.45 -11.82
CA PRO A 118 10.05 -4.13 -12.01
C PRO A 118 10.84 -4.14 -10.70
N ARG A 119 12.06 -4.69 -10.77
CA ARG A 119 12.96 -4.88 -9.62
C ARG A 119 13.15 -3.60 -8.80
N ALA A 120 13.45 -2.49 -9.46
CA ALA A 120 13.70 -1.21 -8.80
C ALA A 120 12.49 -0.72 -7.99
N PHE A 121 11.28 -0.86 -8.53
CA PHE A 121 10.06 -0.50 -7.80
C PHE A 121 9.83 -1.44 -6.62
N LEU A 122 9.98 -2.75 -6.83
CA LEU A 122 9.76 -3.76 -5.78
C LEU A 122 10.67 -3.51 -4.57
N TYR A 123 11.96 -3.23 -4.78
CA TYR A 123 12.86 -2.90 -3.66
C TYR A 123 12.43 -1.64 -2.92
N ARG A 124 12.07 -0.57 -3.66
CA ARG A 124 11.61 0.69 -3.05
C ARG A 124 10.37 0.46 -2.21
N GLU A 125 9.38 -0.24 -2.74
CA GLU A 125 8.15 -0.59 -2.02
C GLU A 125 8.45 -1.48 -0.80
N HIS A 126 9.31 -2.49 -0.97
CA HIS A 126 9.72 -3.40 0.10
C HIS A 126 10.37 -2.66 1.28
N VAL A 127 11.25 -1.68 1.02
CA VAL A 127 11.86 -0.86 2.09
C VAL A 127 10.80 -0.14 2.93
N PHE A 128 9.77 0.41 2.29
CA PHE A 128 8.66 1.04 3.02
C PHE A 128 7.89 0.02 3.88
N TYR A 129 7.59 -1.16 3.33
CA TYR A 129 6.94 -2.24 4.09
C TYR A 129 7.79 -2.72 5.25
N GLU A 130 9.10 -2.89 5.06
CA GLU A 130 10.01 -3.37 6.09
C GLU A 130 10.13 -2.36 7.25
N ILE A 131 10.22 -1.07 6.93
CA ILE A 131 10.32 -0.02 7.94
C ILE A 131 8.97 0.18 8.63
N LEU A 132 7.92 0.50 7.88
CA LEU A 132 6.63 0.87 8.48
C LEU A 132 5.90 -0.33 9.07
N GLY A 133 6.08 -1.53 8.50
CA GLY A 133 5.52 -2.77 9.05
C GLY A 133 5.95 -3.02 10.49
N LYS A 134 7.21 -2.73 10.84
CA LYS A 134 7.73 -2.88 12.22
C LYS A 134 6.98 -2.01 13.23
N TYR A 135 6.44 -0.86 12.81
CA TYR A 135 5.79 0.10 13.72
C TYR A 135 4.27 -0.02 13.74
N PHE A 136 3.65 -0.36 12.61
CA PHE A 136 2.20 -0.29 12.45
C PHE A 136 1.53 -1.66 12.41
N SER A 137 2.25 -2.73 12.08
CA SER A 137 1.67 -4.07 12.00
C SER A 137 1.51 -4.71 13.37
N ARG A 138 0.42 -5.46 13.56
CA ARG A 138 0.22 -6.32 14.74
C ARG A 138 1.27 -7.42 14.79
N CYS A 139 1.53 -8.03 13.64
CA CYS A 139 2.56 -9.02 13.49
C CYS A 139 3.05 -9.06 12.05
N VAL A 140 4.25 -9.61 11.87
CA VAL A 140 4.88 -9.84 10.58
C VAL A 140 5.04 -11.34 10.41
N ILE A 141 4.56 -11.86 9.28
CA ILE A 141 4.63 -13.28 8.94
C ILE A 141 5.44 -13.40 7.65
N ASP A 142 6.59 -14.06 7.76
CA ASP A 142 7.37 -14.49 6.60
C ASP A 142 6.68 -15.69 5.93
N THR A 143 6.41 -15.55 4.64
CA THR A 143 5.70 -16.51 3.77
C THR A 143 6.62 -17.23 2.79
N SER A 144 7.93 -17.15 2.98
CA SER A 144 8.94 -17.72 2.08
C SER A 144 8.77 -19.21 1.87
N GLU A 145 8.69 -19.96 2.97
CA GLU A 145 8.68 -21.42 2.99
C GLU A 145 7.35 -22.01 3.46
N LEU A 146 6.34 -21.15 3.68
CA LEU A 146 5.07 -21.56 4.23
C LEU A 146 4.06 -21.90 3.14
N SER A 147 3.34 -23.00 3.34
CA SER A 147 2.12 -23.27 2.62
C SER A 147 0.99 -22.30 3.05
N PRO A 148 -0.03 -22.09 2.21
CA PRO A 148 -1.16 -21.22 2.56
C PRO A 148 -1.84 -21.59 3.88
N ILE A 149 -1.94 -22.89 4.21
CA ILE A 149 -2.59 -23.34 5.44
C ILE A 149 -1.76 -22.99 6.69
N GLU A 150 -0.43 -23.07 6.60
CA GLU A 150 0.47 -22.64 7.67
C GLU A 150 0.42 -21.12 7.88
N VAL A 151 0.32 -20.35 6.79
CA VAL A 151 0.13 -18.89 6.88
C VAL A 151 -1.17 -18.56 7.61
N VAL A 152 -2.28 -19.22 7.25
CA VAL A 152 -3.57 -19.02 7.94
C VAL A 152 -3.45 -19.35 9.43
N ALA A 153 -2.81 -20.47 9.78
CA ALA A 153 -2.59 -20.83 11.18
C ALA A 153 -1.79 -19.76 11.96
N ARG A 154 -0.75 -19.18 11.35
CA ARG A 154 0.02 -18.08 11.94
C ARG A 154 -0.80 -16.79 12.07
N VAL A 155 -1.61 -16.46 11.07
CA VAL A 155 -2.53 -15.30 11.12
C VAL A 155 -3.51 -15.46 12.29
N LEU A 156 -4.14 -16.63 12.43
CA LEU A 156 -5.07 -16.90 13.53
C LEU A 156 -4.39 -16.77 14.90
N LYS A 157 -3.15 -17.27 15.02
CA LYS A 157 -2.33 -17.10 16.24
C LYS A 157 -2.04 -15.63 16.55
N CYS A 158 -1.81 -14.79 15.54
CA CYS A 158 -1.63 -13.35 15.75
C CYS A 158 -2.90 -12.64 16.22
N VAL A 159 -4.08 -13.05 15.74
CA VAL A 159 -5.36 -12.41 16.08
C VAL A 159 -5.89 -12.90 17.43
N GLY A 160 -5.65 -14.16 17.79
CA GLY A 160 -6.17 -14.80 19.01
C GLY A 160 -5.38 -14.51 20.29
N ASN A 161 -4.16 -13.98 20.19
CA ASN A 161 -3.41 -13.37 21.33
C ASN A 161 -3.77 -11.90 21.47
#